data_AF-A0A1M2VE43-F1
#
_entry.id   AF-A0A1M2VE43-F1
#
_cell.length_a   1.000
_cell.length_b   1.000
_cell.length_c   1.000
_cell.angle_alpha   90.00
_cell.angle_beta   90.00
_cell.angle_gamma   90.00
#
_symmetry.space_group_name_H-M   'P 1'
#
loop_
_entity.id
_entity.type
_entity.pdbx_description
1 polymer ?
#
loop_
_entity_poly.entity_id
_entity_poly.type
_entity_poly.pdbx_seq_one_letter_code
_entity_poly.pdbx_strand_id
1 'polypeptide(L)'
;MSIEEQRSEGKRACLDGSDVYSKHLDMRPVVASGHQDQKRKKNRRDRRRQVAADSGAAADSLAKSLPQPSKSFIASPFYHVPDSWARALQDVSPVPRLEASAPYFFPPPFLLDTVSSQLPMPSECVCPTAARNDDKILRYLHNHLRIRRFCRMRLFDPSMSSVPLTVGEWRAALWGEFSEKGGEITGSSAADVRRAKRRREERNAICRLFGRVALLPSYREDRKASFLGKEFAAEDLIEASDVRRWVLWESHEINFRCEMMALDTYLVQRKDWQEIHR
;
A
#
# COMPACT_ATOMS: atom_id res chain seq x y z
N MET A 1 -7.66 -58.75 25.44
CA MET A 1 -7.63 -57.43 26.10
C MET A 1 -7.63 -56.38 24.99
N SER A 2 -8.75 -55.69 24.84
CA SER A 2 -9.02 -54.69 23.79
C SER A 2 -8.46 -53.33 24.21
N ILE A 3 -7.85 -52.61 23.27
CA ILE A 3 -7.46 -51.20 23.43
C ILE A 3 -8.44 -50.38 22.60
N GLU A 4 -9.20 -49.51 23.28
CA GLU A 4 -10.14 -48.56 22.68
C GLU A 4 -9.39 -47.41 21.98
N GLU A 5 -9.65 -47.22 20.69
CA GLU A 5 -9.28 -46.01 19.93
C GLU A 5 -10.37 -44.95 20.12
N GLN A 6 -10.09 -43.89 20.89
CA GLN A 6 -10.90 -42.67 20.90
C GLN A 6 -10.54 -41.81 19.68
N ARG A 7 -11.41 -41.78 18.67
CA ARG A 7 -11.39 -40.78 17.60
C ARG A 7 -12.05 -39.48 18.09
N SER A 8 -11.26 -38.41 18.15
CA SER A 8 -11.76 -37.04 18.35
C SER A 8 -12.25 -36.47 17.01
N GLU A 9 -13.56 -36.28 16.89
CA GLU A 9 -14.20 -35.61 15.76
C GLU A 9 -13.99 -34.10 15.84
N GLY A 10 -13.00 -33.59 15.10
CA GLY A 10 -12.86 -32.17 14.84
C GLY A 10 -13.95 -31.68 13.89
N LYS A 11 -14.99 -31.03 14.43
CA LYS A 11 -15.98 -30.25 13.66
C LYS A 11 -15.27 -29.20 12.81
N ARG A 12 -15.11 -29.47 11.52
CA ARG A 12 -14.82 -28.43 10.51
C ARG A 12 -16.08 -27.61 10.32
N ALA A 13 -15.97 -26.29 10.49
CA ALA A 13 -17.04 -25.38 10.12
C ALA A 13 -17.31 -25.55 8.62
N CYS A 14 -18.54 -25.97 8.28
CA CYS A 14 -19.05 -25.98 6.93
C CYS A 14 -19.17 -24.52 6.48
N LEU A 15 -18.38 -24.12 5.48
CA LEU A 15 -18.53 -22.81 4.84
C LEU A 15 -19.77 -22.89 3.94
N ASP A 16 -20.73 -22.03 4.23
CA ASP A 16 -21.97 -21.89 3.48
C ASP A 16 -21.69 -21.45 2.03
N GLY A 17 -22.50 -21.94 1.10
CA GLY A 17 -22.23 -22.02 -0.34
C GLY A 17 -22.24 -20.70 -1.14
N SER A 18 -22.00 -19.55 -0.51
CA SER A 18 -21.94 -18.25 -1.20
C SER A 18 -20.54 -17.78 -1.60
N ASP A 19 -19.47 -18.43 -1.12
CA ASP A 19 -18.08 -17.99 -1.34
C ASP A 19 -17.40 -18.57 -2.60
N VAL A 20 -18.15 -19.28 -3.46
CA VAL A 20 -17.60 -19.95 -4.65
C VAL A 20 -17.18 -18.96 -5.78
N TYR A 21 -17.47 -17.66 -5.62
CA TYR A 21 -17.21 -16.65 -6.66
C TYR A 21 -15.94 -15.80 -6.48
N SER A 22 -15.09 -16.04 -5.49
CA SER A 22 -13.86 -15.24 -5.32
C SER A 22 -12.71 -15.67 -6.26
N LYS A 23 -13.01 -16.03 -7.52
CA LYS A 23 -11.99 -16.35 -8.55
C LYS A 23 -11.36 -15.10 -9.18
N HIS A 24 -11.84 -13.90 -8.85
CA HIS A 24 -11.50 -12.66 -9.54
C HIS A 24 -10.75 -11.65 -8.66
N LEU A 25 -9.98 -10.75 -9.30
CA LEU A 25 -9.30 -9.65 -8.62
C LEU A 25 -10.34 -8.57 -8.35
N ASP A 26 -10.76 -8.45 -7.10
CA ASP A 26 -11.80 -7.51 -6.73
C ASP A 26 -11.22 -6.21 -6.19
N MET A 27 -11.69 -5.09 -6.73
CA MET A 27 -11.43 -3.79 -6.14
C MET A 27 -12.12 -3.69 -4.78
N ARG A 28 -11.45 -3.08 -3.80
CA ARG A 28 -12.08 -2.79 -2.51
C ARG A 28 -13.30 -1.88 -2.75
N PRO A 29 -14.50 -2.24 -2.26
CA PRO A 29 -15.67 -1.40 -2.46
C PRO A 29 -15.44 -0.02 -1.86
N VAL A 30 -15.74 1.03 -2.64
CA VAL A 30 -15.78 2.40 -2.14
C VAL A 30 -16.93 2.45 -1.15
N VAL A 31 -16.64 2.54 0.15
CA VAL A 31 -17.66 2.82 1.15
C VAL A 31 -18.12 4.25 0.91
N ALA A 32 -19.16 4.42 0.10
CA ALA A 32 -19.88 5.68 0.00
C ALA A 32 -20.49 5.92 1.39
N SER A 33 -19.97 6.90 2.12
CA SER A 33 -20.68 7.41 3.29
C SER A 33 -21.99 8.00 2.79
N GLY A 34 -23.11 7.36 3.14
CA GLY A 34 -24.44 7.76 2.68
C GLY A 34 -24.68 9.25 2.85
N HIS A 35 -25.32 9.85 1.84
CA HIS A 35 -25.90 11.19 1.91
C HIS A 35 -26.93 11.24 3.04
N GLN A 36 -26.51 11.72 4.21
CA GLN A 36 -27.41 12.39 5.14
C GLN A 36 -26.99 13.85 5.19
N ASP A 37 -27.88 14.72 4.71
CA ASP A 37 -27.81 16.16 4.88
C ASP A 37 -27.83 16.51 6.37
N GLN A 38 -26.65 16.57 6.97
CA GLN A 38 -26.43 17.18 8.27
C GLN A 38 -25.58 18.43 8.08
N LYS A 39 -26.17 19.58 8.43
CA LYS A 39 -25.55 20.92 8.44
C LYS A 39 -24.08 20.84 8.84
N ARG A 40 -23.18 21.10 7.89
CA ARG A 40 -21.72 21.13 8.05
C ARG A 40 -21.33 22.09 9.18
N LYS A 41 -21.07 21.57 10.38
CA LYS A 41 -20.35 22.31 11.42
C LYS A 41 -18.90 22.50 10.94
N LYS A 42 -18.47 23.77 10.82
CA LYS A 42 -17.09 24.17 10.45
C LYS A 42 -16.07 23.36 11.26
N ASN A 43 -15.18 22.67 10.56
CA ASN A 43 -14.18 21.83 11.17
C ASN A 43 -13.12 22.68 11.89
N ARG A 44 -12.56 22.16 12.97
CA ARG A 44 -11.44 22.76 13.74
C ARG A 44 -10.22 23.11 12.86
N ARG A 45 -10.11 22.48 11.68
CA ARG A 45 -9.08 22.74 10.65
C ARG A 45 -9.29 24.07 9.91
N ASP A 46 -10.55 24.46 9.71
CA ASP A 46 -10.90 25.77 9.13
C ASP A 46 -10.68 26.87 10.16
N ARG A 47 -10.99 26.59 11.44
CA ARG A 47 -10.74 27.54 12.54
C ARG A 47 -9.23 27.76 12.78
N ARG A 48 -8.39 26.74 12.62
CA ARG A 48 -6.92 26.87 12.71
C ARG A 48 -6.33 27.64 11.53
N ARG A 49 -6.93 27.55 10.33
CA ARG A 49 -6.55 28.38 9.17
C ARG A 49 -6.95 29.83 9.33
N GLN A 50 -8.10 30.10 9.96
CA GLN A 50 -8.53 31.47 10.26
C GLN A 50 -7.66 32.13 11.33
N VAL A 51 -7.30 31.41 12.40
CA VAL A 51 -6.40 31.95 13.44
C VAL A 51 -4.96 32.11 12.95
N ALA A 52 -4.48 31.27 12.02
CA ALA A 52 -3.17 31.44 11.39
C ALA A 52 -3.15 32.60 10.37
N ALA A 53 -4.29 32.93 9.75
CA ALA A 53 -4.39 34.06 8.83
C ALA A 53 -4.30 35.42 9.54
N ASP A 54 -4.75 35.50 10.80
CA ASP A 54 -4.79 36.76 11.56
C ASP A 54 -3.50 37.07 12.35
N SER A 55 -2.49 36.19 12.36
CA SER A 55 -1.33 36.33 13.26
C SER A 55 0.05 36.14 12.63
N GLY A 56 0.20 36.10 11.30
CA GLY A 56 1.53 35.87 10.72
C GLY A 56 1.61 35.95 9.20
N ALA A 57 1.19 37.06 8.60
CA ALA A 57 1.41 37.34 7.18
C ALA A 57 2.88 37.74 6.93
N ALA A 58 3.80 36.77 6.85
CA ALA A 58 5.10 36.96 6.19
C ALA A 58 5.90 35.66 5.93
N ALA A 59 5.69 34.57 6.70
CA ALA A 59 6.56 33.38 6.62
C ALA A 59 5.93 32.15 5.93
N ASP A 60 4.61 32.08 5.77
CA ASP A 60 3.91 30.85 5.36
C ASP A 60 3.30 30.89 3.94
N SER A 61 3.52 31.96 3.16
CA SER A 61 3.01 32.06 1.78
C SER A 61 3.86 31.32 0.74
N LEU A 62 4.99 30.71 1.14
CA LEU A 62 5.89 29.94 0.26
C LEU A 62 5.75 28.42 0.39
N ALA A 63 4.97 27.91 1.36
CA ALA A 63 4.55 26.51 1.36
C ALA A 63 3.39 26.32 0.35
N LYS A 64 3.65 26.57 -0.95
CA LYS A 64 2.88 25.92 -2.01
C LYS A 64 2.88 24.44 -1.66
N SER A 65 1.70 23.88 -1.33
CA SER A 65 1.58 22.48 -0.92
C SER A 65 2.28 21.61 -1.97
N LEU A 66 3.40 21.00 -1.59
CA LEU A 66 4.17 20.13 -2.48
C LEU A 66 3.21 19.15 -3.18
N PRO A 67 3.38 18.90 -4.49
CA PRO A 67 2.52 18.00 -5.24
C PRO A 67 2.41 16.66 -4.52
N GLN A 68 1.18 16.16 -4.30
CA GLN A 68 0.98 14.88 -3.64
C GLN A 68 1.42 13.77 -4.61
N PRO A 69 2.44 12.95 -4.30
CA PRO A 69 3.02 12.01 -5.28
C PRO A 69 2.05 10.95 -5.81
N SER A 70 1.00 10.65 -5.06
CA SER A 70 -0.05 9.71 -5.48
C SER A 70 -1.14 10.35 -6.34
N LYS A 71 -1.01 11.63 -6.72
CA LYS A 71 -2.04 12.40 -7.43
C LYS A 71 -1.51 13.35 -8.50
N SER A 72 -0.21 13.54 -8.54
CA SER A 72 0.45 14.42 -9.48
C SER A 72 1.48 13.60 -10.22
N PHE A 73 1.64 13.88 -11.50
CA PHE A 73 2.81 13.45 -12.24
C PHE A 73 4.06 14.00 -11.55
N ILE A 74 4.95 13.09 -11.17
CA ILE A 74 6.28 13.39 -10.67
C ILE A 74 7.22 12.52 -11.50
N ALA A 75 8.20 13.15 -12.15
CA ALA A 75 9.20 12.42 -12.90
C ALA A 75 10.00 11.49 -11.96
N SER A 76 10.36 10.31 -12.44
CA SER A 76 11.22 9.42 -11.69
C SER A 76 12.68 9.86 -11.85
N PRO A 77 13.50 9.84 -10.78
CA PRO A 77 14.94 9.99 -10.92
C PRO A 77 15.63 8.79 -11.59
N PHE A 78 14.96 7.63 -11.74
CA PHE A 78 15.58 6.39 -12.26
C PHE A 78 15.17 6.01 -13.69
N TYR A 79 14.11 6.60 -14.25
CA TYR A 79 13.68 6.30 -15.61
C TYR A 79 13.14 7.51 -16.35
N HIS A 80 13.28 7.50 -17.68
CA HIS A 80 12.74 8.52 -18.56
C HIS A 80 11.31 8.16 -18.99
N VAL A 81 10.33 9.00 -18.64
CA VAL A 81 8.98 8.90 -19.21
C VAL A 81 9.02 9.48 -20.63
N PRO A 82 8.54 8.78 -21.67
CA PRO A 82 8.47 9.36 -23.01
C PRO A 82 7.73 10.70 -23.02
N ASP A 83 8.22 11.70 -23.75
CA ASP A 83 7.73 13.08 -23.68
C ASP A 83 6.23 13.24 -23.96
N SER A 84 5.68 12.40 -24.84
CA SER A 84 4.24 12.36 -25.11
C SER A 84 3.42 12.01 -23.87
N TRP A 85 3.86 11.00 -23.11
CA TRP A 85 3.26 10.61 -21.85
C TRP A 85 3.51 11.62 -20.75
N ALA A 86 4.73 12.17 -20.67
CA ALA A 86 5.06 13.19 -19.67
C ALA A 86 4.15 14.41 -19.82
N ARG A 87 3.96 14.92 -21.04
CA ARG A 87 3.03 16.02 -21.34
C ARG A 87 1.59 15.67 -20.97
N ALA A 88 1.08 14.53 -21.46
CA ALA A 88 -0.29 14.11 -21.18
C ALA A 88 -0.55 13.96 -19.67
N LEU A 89 0.39 13.41 -18.91
CA LEU A 89 0.27 13.23 -17.46
C LEU A 89 0.39 14.56 -16.70
N GLN A 90 1.20 15.50 -17.18
CA GLN A 90 1.29 16.84 -16.63
C GLN A 90 -0.02 17.62 -16.82
N ASP A 91 -0.63 17.53 -18.01
CA ASP A 91 -1.86 18.24 -18.35
C ASP A 91 -3.05 17.84 -17.48
N VAL A 92 -3.11 16.59 -17.03
CA VAL A 92 -4.18 16.07 -16.15
C VAL A 92 -3.82 16.13 -14.66
N SER A 93 -2.63 16.61 -14.30
CA SER A 93 -2.15 16.67 -12.92
C SER A 93 -2.43 18.04 -12.27
N PRO A 94 -2.82 18.08 -10.98
CA PRO A 94 -3.17 16.94 -10.11
C PRO A 94 -4.57 16.40 -10.42
N VAL A 95 -4.74 15.08 -10.30
CA VAL A 95 -6.07 14.48 -10.41
C VAL A 95 -7.00 14.93 -9.26
N PRO A 96 -8.32 15.06 -9.50
CA PRO A 96 -9.28 15.48 -8.49
C PRO A 96 -9.20 14.66 -7.20
N ARG A 97 -9.50 15.30 -6.08
CA ARG A 97 -9.49 14.64 -4.77
C ARG A 97 -10.70 13.72 -4.65
N LEU A 98 -10.46 12.42 -4.79
CA LEU A 98 -11.41 11.38 -4.41
C LEU A 98 -11.59 11.33 -2.88
N GLU A 99 -12.79 10.94 -2.44
CA GLU A 99 -13.11 10.77 -1.02
C GLU A 99 -12.34 9.60 -0.38
N ALA A 100 -12.06 8.56 -1.17
CA ALA A 100 -11.28 7.39 -0.77
C ALA A 100 -9.81 7.50 -1.22
N SER A 101 -8.91 6.87 -0.47
CA SER A 101 -7.51 6.70 -0.89
C SER A 101 -7.43 5.58 -1.92
N ALA A 102 -6.63 5.78 -2.98
CA ALA A 102 -6.38 4.75 -3.98
C ALA A 102 -5.76 3.50 -3.32
N PRO A 103 -6.36 2.30 -3.50
CA PRO A 103 -5.75 1.04 -3.12
C PRO A 103 -4.82 0.54 -4.24
N TYR A 104 -3.85 -0.31 -3.88
CA TYR A 104 -2.85 -0.87 -4.79
C TYR A 104 -2.71 -2.38 -4.52
N PHE A 105 -2.61 -3.18 -5.58
CA PHE A 105 -2.44 -4.64 -5.50
C PHE A 105 -1.02 -5.05 -5.09
N PHE A 106 -0.04 -4.18 -5.36
CA PHE A 106 1.37 -4.32 -5.01
C PHE A 106 1.90 -2.99 -4.45
N PRO A 107 3.08 -2.93 -3.78
CA PRO A 107 3.59 -1.67 -3.25
C PRO A 107 3.54 -0.51 -4.25
N PRO A 108 2.99 0.65 -3.85
CA PRO A 108 2.89 1.81 -4.74
C PRO A 108 4.28 2.25 -5.20
N PRO A 109 4.52 2.39 -6.52
CA PRO A 109 5.86 2.71 -7.03
C PRO A 109 6.46 3.99 -6.44
N PHE A 110 5.65 5.02 -6.18
CA PHE A 110 6.10 6.28 -5.58
C PHE A 110 6.62 6.18 -4.13
N LEU A 111 6.43 5.03 -3.46
CA LEU A 111 7.06 4.72 -2.16
C LEU A 111 8.47 4.14 -2.33
N LEU A 112 8.81 3.66 -3.52
CA LEU A 112 10.09 3.02 -3.87
C LEU A 112 10.95 3.95 -4.75
N ASP A 113 10.28 4.87 -5.45
CA ASP A 113 10.83 5.90 -6.32
C ASP A 113 11.26 7.16 -5.54
N THR A 114 12.10 6.98 -4.52
CA THR A 114 12.58 8.06 -3.61
C THR A 114 14.03 7.85 -3.20
N VAL A 115 14.84 8.88 -3.08
CA VAL A 115 16.23 8.80 -2.61
C VAL A 115 16.32 8.95 -1.08
N SER A 116 17.47 8.70 -0.49
CA SER A 116 17.71 8.94 0.95
C SER A 116 19.11 9.49 1.15
N SER A 117 19.34 10.14 2.30
CA SER A 117 20.68 10.47 2.77
C SER A 117 21.62 9.26 2.83
N GLN A 118 21.08 8.07 3.13
CA GLN A 118 21.80 6.80 3.24
C GLN A 118 21.84 6.00 1.93
N LEU A 119 20.99 6.37 0.97
CA LEU A 119 20.93 5.72 -0.34
C LEU A 119 21.12 6.83 -1.40
N PRO A 120 22.38 7.28 -1.59
CA PRO A 120 22.70 8.40 -2.45
C PRO A 120 22.27 8.11 -3.88
N MET A 121 22.09 9.18 -4.65
CA MET A 121 21.70 9.03 -6.05
C MET A 121 22.80 8.33 -6.84
N PRO A 122 22.49 7.23 -7.55
CA PRO A 122 23.40 6.68 -8.53
C PRO A 122 23.85 7.76 -9.51
N SER A 123 25.12 7.72 -9.92
CA SER A 123 25.65 8.62 -10.96
C SER A 123 24.89 8.50 -12.29
N GLU A 124 24.22 7.37 -12.51
CA GLU A 124 23.39 7.06 -13.68
C GLU A 124 21.94 7.59 -13.58
N CYS A 125 21.59 8.37 -12.55
CA CYS A 125 20.25 8.92 -12.42
C CYS A 125 19.87 9.80 -13.62
N VAL A 126 18.73 9.49 -14.24
CA VAL A 126 18.23 10.16 -15.45
C VAL A 126 17.77 11.58 -15.13
N CYS A 127 17.09 11.77 -14.00
CA CYS A 127 16.55 13.07 -13.58
C CYS A 127 16.87 13.36 -12.10
N PRO A 128 18.12 13.73 -11.79
CA PRO A 128 18.58 14.02 -10.42
C PRO A 128 17.68 15.02 -9.66
N THR A 129 17.17 16.03 -10.36
CA THR A 129 16.34 17.10 -9.79
C THR A 129 14.94 16.65 -9.40
N ALA A 130 14.48 15.49 -9.89
CA ALA A 130 13.17 14.94 -9.57
C ALA A 130 13.18 14.08 -8.29
N ALA A 131 14.35 13.88 -7.69
CA ALA A 131 14.53 12.99 -6.57
C ALA A 131 13.86 13.50 -5.28
N ARG A 132 13.03 12.64 -4.69
CA ARG A 132 12.38 12.90 -3.39
C ARG A 132 13.15 12.21 -2.27
N ASN A 133 13.48 12.93 -1.20
CA ASN A 133 14.08 12.31 -0.02
C ASN A 133 13.05 11.57 0.86
N ASP A 134 13.33 10.30 1.17
CA ASP A 134 12.65 9.48 2.18
C ASP A 134 13.68 8.53 2.82
N ASP A 135 14.10 8.83 4.05
CA ASP A 135 15.10 8.04 4.77
C ASP A 135 14.63 6.59 5.07
N LYS A 136 13.36 6.27 4.84
CA LYS A 136 12.81 4.91 5.01
C LYS A 136 13.03 4.02 3.79
N ILE A 137 13.49 4.57 2.67
CA ILE A 137 13.55 3.83 1.41
C ILE A 137 14.40 2.57 1.50
N LEU A 138 15.55 2.61 2.18
CA LEU A 138 16.44 1.45 2.29
C LEU A 138 15.72 0.27 2.94
N ARG A 139 15.02 0.55 4.05
CA ARG A 139 14.18 -0.44 4.73
C ARG A 139 13.02 -0.90 3.85
N TYR A 140 12.37 0.01 3.14
CA TYR A 140 11.26 -0.35 2.25
C TYR A 140 11.71 -1.28 1.14
N LEU A 141 12.85 -1.02 0.49
CA LEU A 141 13.41 -1.90 -0.53
C LEU A 141 13.80 -3.26 0.07
N HIS A 142 14.55 -3.28 1.17
CA HIS A 142 14.99 -4.54 1.79
C HIS A 142 13.82 -5.40 2.25
N ASN A 143 12.88 -4.79 2.97
CA ASN A 143 11.71 -5.51 3.43
C ASN A 143 10.77 -5.89 2.28
N HIS A 144 10.73 -5.11 1.20
CA HIS A 144 10.01 -5.49 0.00
C HIS A 144 10.54 -6.82 -0.54
N LEU A 145 11.86 -6.98 -0.69
CA LEU A 145 12.46 -8.25 -1.13
C LEU A 145 12.02 -9.42 -0.24
N ARG A 146 11.97 -9.22 1.09
CA ARG A 146 11.54 -10.25 2.05
C ARG A 146 10.08 -10.66 1.85
N ILE A 147 9.16 -9.71 1.66
CA ILE A 147 7.73 -9.99 1.55
C ILE A 147 7.25 -10.29 0.13
N ARG A 148 8.09 -10.01 -0.87
CA ARG A 148 7.75 -10.05 -2.30
C ARG A 148 7.08 -11.35 -2.75
N ARG A 149 7.65 -12.50 -2.37
CA ARG A 149 7.13 -13.83 -2.75
C ARG A 149 5.69 -14.02 -2.25
N PHE A 150 5.43 -13.64 -1.00
CA PHE A 150 4.09 -13.72 -0.43
C PHE A 150 3.13 -12.76 -1.13
N CYS A 151 3.52 -11.51 -1.37
CA CYS A 151 2.69 -10.55 -2.08
C CYS A 151 2.30 -11.04 -3.48
N ARG A 152 3.23 -11.67 -4.22
CA ARG A 152 2.92 -12.29 -5.51
C ARG A 152 1.96 -13.46 -5.37
N MET A 153 2.23 -14.39 -4.47
CA MET A 153 1.37 -15.54 -4.22
C MET A 153 -0.06 -15.12 -3.92
N ARG A 154 -0.24 -14.08 -3.09
CA ARG A 154 -1.54 -13.51 -2.72
C ARG A 154 -2.39 -13.03 -3.91
N LEU A 155 -1.77 -12.69 -5.04
CA LEU A 155 -2.46 -12.22 -6.23
C LEU A 155 -2.92 -13.35 -7.17
N PHE A 156 -2.26 -14.51 -7.09
CA PHE A 156 -2.52 -15.64 -7.99
C PHE A 156 -3.15 -16.86 -7.31
N ASP A 157 -3.03 -16.96 -5.99
CA ASP A 157 -3.63 -18.04 -5.20
C ASP A 157 -5.10 -17.71 -4.86
N PRO A 158 -6.08 -18.43 -5.41
CA PRO A 158 -7.50 -18.18 -5.13
C PRO A 158 -7.91 -18.45 -3.69
N SER A 159 -7.10 -19.20 -2.92
CA SER A 159 -7.36 -19.42 -1.49
C SER A 159 -6.95 -18.22 -0.62
N MET A 160 -6.26 -17.23 -1.19
CA MET A 160 -5.82 -16.03 -0.50
C MET A 160 -6.61 -14.80 -0.95
N SER A 161 -6.80 -13.87 -0.02
CA SER A 161 -7.44 -12.60 -0.33
C SER A 161 -6.53 -11.74 -1.21
N SER A 162 -6.96 -11.49 -2.45
CA SER A 162 -6.28 -10.60 -3.40
C SER A 162 -6.58 -9.11 -3.17
N VAL A 163 -7.33 -8.77 -2.12
CA VAL A 163 -7.83 -7.40 -1.85
C VAL A 163 -6.67 -6.38 -1.83
N PRO A 164 -6.75 -5.31 -2.64
CA PRO A 164 -5.68 -4.34 -2.73
C PRO A 164 -5.56 -3.53 -1.43
N LEU A 165 -4.33 -3.15 -1.08
CA LEU A 165 -4.02 -2.42 0.15
C LEU A 165 -3.94 -0.92 -0.12
N THR A 166 -4.39 -0.12 0.82
CA THR A 166 -4.21 1.34 0.82
C THR A 166 -2.73 1.71 0.99
N VAL A 167 -2.38 2.94 0.63
CA VAL A 167 -1.02 3.46 0.83
C VAL A 167 -0.55 3.37 2.29
N GLY A 168 -1.46 3.55 3.27
CA GLY A 168 -1.14 3.42 4.69
C GLY A 168 -0.81 1.98 5.09
N GLU A 169 -1.59 1.03 4.58
CA GLU A 169 -1.37 -0.40 4.78
C GLU A 169 -0.05 -0.86 4.12
N TRP A 170 0.26 -0.38 2.92
CA TRP A 170 1.55 -0.65 2.26
C TRP A 170 2.73 -0.09 3.03
N ARG A 171 2.64 1.13 3.57
CA ARG A 171 3.70 1.67 4.44
C ARG A 171 3.91 0.82 5.68
N ALA A 172 2.85 0.28 6.28
CA ALA A 172 2.95 -0.63 7.40
C ALA A 172 3.59 -1.97 7.00
N ALA A 173 3.21 -2.52 5.85
CA ALA A 173 3.77 -3.75 5.29
C ALA A 173 5.27 -3.60 5.00
N LEU A 174 5.66 -2.53 4.31
CA LEU A 174 7.05 -2.21 3.96
C LEU A 174 7.90 -1.84 5.18
N TRP A 175 7.32 -1.27 6.23
CA TRP A 175 8.03 -1.05 7.49
C TRP A 175 8.39 -2.36 8.20
N GLY A 176 7.54 -3.38 8.09
CA GLY A 176 7.85 -4.75 8.52
C GLY A 176 7.62 -5.06 10.00
N GLU A 177 6.86 -4.24 10.73
CA GLU A 177 6.48 -4.55 12.12
C GLU A 177 5.21 -5.41 12.11
N PHE A 178 5.36 -6.74 12.18
CA PHE A 178 4.28 -7.72 12.07
C PHE A 178 3.77 -8.26 13.40
N SER A 179 4.29 -7.75 14.51
CA SER A 179 3.74 -8.04 15.84
C SER A 179 2.47 -7.23 16.07
N GLU A 180 1.41 -7.90 16.53
CA GLU A 180 0.16 -7.21 16.88
C GLU A 180 0.34 -6.33 18.12
N LYS A 181 -0.21 -5.12 18.06
CA LYS A 181 -0.16 -4.21 19.21
C LYS A 181 -1.27 -4.56 20.19
N GLY A 182 -0.87 -4.88 21.43
CA GLY A 182 -1.70 -5.00 22.63
C GLY A 182 -1.79 -3.69 23.42
N GLY A 183 -2.73 -3.59 24.39
CA GLY A 183 -2.85 -2.43 25.30
C GLY A 183 -4.18 -1.66 25.24
N GLU A 184 -4.45 -0.80 26.21
CA GLU A 184 -5.61 0.09 26.22
C GLU A 184 -5.44 1.27 25.26
N ILE A 185 -6.54 1.71 24.64
CA ILE A 185 -6.55 2.88 23.77
C ILE A 185 -7.08 4.06 24.59
N THR A 186 -6.18 4.97 24.94
CA THR A 186 -6.54 6.21 25.63
C THR A 186 -6.75 7.33 24.61
N GLY A 187 -7.64 8.26 24.94
CA GLY A 187 -7.94 9.42 24.11
C GLY A 187 -8.70 10.47 24.89
N SER A 188 -8.52 11.74 24.52
CA SER A 188 -9.19 12.88 25.18
C SER A 188 -10.69 12.96 24.90
N SER A 189 -11.20 12.20 23.93
CA SER A 189 -12.63 12.10 23.61
C SER A 189 -13.01 10.72 23.08
N ALA A 190 -14.30 10.36 23.17
CA ALA A 190 -14.82 9.12 22.59
C ALA A 190 -14.57 9.02 21.08
N ALA A 191 -14.59 10.15 20.35
CA ALA A 191 -14.29 10.18 18.92
C ALA A 191 -12.81 9.87 18.64
N ASP A 192 -11.90 10.33 19.50
CA ASP A 192 -10.48 10.06 19.36
C ASP A 192 -10.14 8.61 19.71
N VAL A 193 -10.78 8.05 20.74
CA VAL A 193 -10.69 6.62 21.07
C VAL A 193 -11.17 5.76 19.89
N ARG A 194 -12.34 6.08 19.30
CA ARG A 194 -12.85 5.36 18.10
C ARG A 194 -11.88 5.45 16.93
N ARG A 195 -11.31 6.62 16.65
CA ARG A 195 -10.35 6.81 15.55
C ARG A 195 -9.05 6.04 15.81
N ALA A 196 -8.55 6.05 17.04
CA ALA A 196 -7.35 5.32 17.43
C ALA A 196 -7.58 3.80 17.37
N LYS A 197 -8.75 3.32 17.80
CA LYS A 197 -9.17 1.92 17.66
C LYS A 197 -9.17 1.49 16.20
N ARG A 198 -9.84 2.24 15.33
CA ARG A 198 -9.87 1.94 13.88
C ARG A 198 -8.46 1.86 13.28
N ARG A 199 -7.59 2.84 13.54
CA ARG A 199 -6.20 2.82 13.02
C ARG A 199 -5.41 1.62 13.51
N ARG A 200 -5.63 1.22 14.77
CA ARG A 200 -4.97 0.05 15.34
C ARG A 200 -5.49 -1.24 14.72
N GLU A 201 -6.80 -1.35 14.49
CA GLU A 201 -7.40 -2.48 13.79
C GLU A 201 -6.87 -2.61 12.36
N GLU A 202 -6.81 -1.51 11.61
CA GLU A 202 -6.20 -1.44 10.28
C GLU A 202 -4.73 -1.90 10.31
N ARG A 203 -3.96 -1.42 11.27
CA ARG A 203 -2.57 -1.84 11.45
C ARG A 203 -2.43 -3.32 11.82
N ASN A 204 -3.23 -3.81 12.77
CA ASN A 204 -3.21 -5.19 13.21
C ASN A 204 -3.70 -6.15 12.11
N ALA A 205 -4.55 -5.69 11.18
CA ALA A 205 -4.90 -6.47 9.99
C ALA A 205 -3.66 -6.76 9.13
N ILE A 206 -2.79 -5.77 8.94
CA ILE A 206 -1.50 -5.96 8.25
C ILE A 206 -0.56 -6.86 9.06
N CYS A 207 -0.49 -6.68 10.39
CA CYS A 207 0.28 -7.59 11.24
C CYS A 207 -0.19 -9.04 11.11
N ARG A 208 -1.50 -9.30 11.08
CA ARG A 208 -2.04 -10.66 10.89
C ARG A 208 -1.76 -11.19 9.50
N LEU A 209 -1.92 -10.37 8.47
CA LEU A 209 -1.68 -10.77 7.08
C LEU A 209 -0.23 -11.24 6.87
N PHE A 210 0.75 -10.47 7.32
CA PHE A 210 2.15 -10.86 7.13
C PHE A 210 2.66 -11.78 8.23
N GLY A 211 2.29 -11.56 9.49
CA GLY A 211 2.80 -12.34 10.64
C GLY A 211 2.12 -13.71 10.82
N ARG A 212 0.80 -13.80 10.63
CA ARG A 212 0.04 -15.05 10.84
C ARG A 212 -0.24 -15.82 9.56
N VAL A 213 -0.63 -15.12 8.49
CA VAL A 213 -0.95 -15.78 7.20
C VAL A 213 0.32 -16.09 6.43
N ALA A 214 1.19 -15.10 6.22
CA ALA A 214 2.46 -15.33 5.51
C ALA A 214 3.54 -16.01 6.38
N LEU A 215 3.31 -16.12 7.69
CA LEU A 215 4.29 -16.60 8.68
C LEU A 215 5.62 -15.84 8.60
N LEU A 216 5.58 -14.56 8.20
CA LEU A 216 6.77 -13.74 8.05
C LEU A 216 7.13 -13.09 9.39
N PRO A 217 8.38 -13.23 9.84
CA PRO A 217 8.84 -12.55 11.04
C PRO A 217 8.98 -11.05 10.80
N SER A 218 8.79 -10.26 11.86
CA SER A 218 9.05 -8.82 11.84
C SER A 218 10.46 -8.51 11.29
N TYR A 219 10.57 -7.37 10.62
CA TYR A 219 11.81 -6.89 10.03
C TYR A 219 12.92 -6.78 11.05
N ARG A 220 14.09 -7.27 10.64
CA ARG A 220 15.35 -7.04 11.31
C ARG A 220 16.43 -6.80 10.26
N GLU A 221 17.28 -5.83 10.54
CA GLU A 221 18.32 -5.35 9.62
C GLU A 221 19.48 -6.36 9.46
N ASP A 222 19.70 -7.21 10.46
CA ASP A 222 20.71 -8.28 10.43
C ASP A 222 20.34 -9.45 9.51
N ARG A 223 19.10 -9.50 9.02
CA ARG A 223 18.63 -10.59 8.15
C ARG A 223 18.88 -10.25 6.70
N LYS A 224 19.28 -11.25 5.93
CA LYS A 224 19.38 -11.14 4.48
C LYS A 224 18.03 -11.42 3.81
N ALA A 225 17.85 -10.81 2.65
CA ALA A 225 16.70 -11.02 1.78
C ALA A 225 17.17 -11.68 0.47
N SER A 226 16.54 -12.79 0.11
CA SER A 226 16.84 -13.51 -1.12
C SER A 226 16.22 -12.79 -2.33
N PHE A 227 17.01 -12.54 -3.37
CA PHE A 227 16.53 -12.01 -4.64
C PHE A 227 17.36 -12.53 -5.81
N LEU A 228 16.70 -13.14 -6.80
CA LEU A 228 17.32 -13.74 -7.99
C LEU A 228 18.53 -14.66 -7.67
N GLY A 229 18.39 -15.48 -6.62
CA GLY A 229 19.44 -16.42 -6.19
C GLY A 229 20.60 -15.79 -5.42
N LYS A 230 20.56 -14.48 -5.13
CA LYS A 230 21.52 -13.75 -4.29
C LYS A 230 20.88 -13.36 -2.97
N GLU A 231 21.71 -13.13 -1.96
CA GLU A 231 21.28 -12.68 -0.63
C GLU A 231 21.75 -11.25 -0.38
N PHE A 232 20.84 -10.37 0.03
CA PHE A 232 21.11 -8.95 0.26
C PHE A 232 20.83 -8.58 1.73
N ALA A 233 21.83 -8.05 2.43
CA ALA A 233 21.63 -7.21 3.60
C ALA A 233 21.03 -5.86 3.20
N ALA A 234 20.56 -5.07 4.18
CA ALA A 234 20.02 -3.75 3.88
C ALA A 234 21.07 -2.84 3.21
N GLU A 235 22.30 -2.85 3.72
CA GLU A 235 23.43 -2.06 3.22
C GLU A 235 23.81 -2.41 1.77
N ASP A 236 23.72 -3.69 1.40
CA ASP A 236 24.02 -4.14 0.03
C ASP A 236 23.12 -3.46 -1.02
N LEU A 237 21.93 -2.99 -0.61
CA LEU A 237 20.98 -2.33 -1.51
C LEU A 237 21.34 -0.87 -1.83
N ILE A 238 22.32 -0.30 -1.14
CA ILE A 238 22.85 1.04 -1.45
C ILE A 238 23.49 1.03 -2.84
N GLU A 239 24.29 0.01 -3.13
CA GLU A 239 25.02 -0.14 -4.39
C GLU A 239 24.25 -0.95 -5.45
N ALA A 240 23.23 -1.71 -5.04
CA ALA A 240 22.44 -2.56 -5.93
C ALA A 240 21.36 -1.79 -6.72
N SER A 241 21.80 -0.88 -7.58
CA SER A 241 20.91 -0.04 -8.40
C SER A 241 20.04 -0.85 -9.38
N ASP A 242 20.50 -2.04 -9.79
CA ASP A 242 19.78 -3.00 -10.62
C ASP A 242 18.59 -3.62 -9.87
N VAL A 243 18.80 -4.06 -8.63
CA VAL A 243 17.75 -4.61 -7.75
C VAL A 243 16.66 -3.58 -7.54
N ARG A 244 17.05 -2.33 -7.30
CA ARG A 244 16.12 -1.22 -7.12
C ARG A 244 15.28 -0.97 -8.38
N ARG A 245 15.91 -0.86 -9.55
CA ARG A 245 15.22 -0.69 -10.84
C ARG A 245 14.23 -1.83 -11.07
N TRP A 246 14.63 -3.06 -10.76
CA TRP A 246 13.81 -4.26 -10.94
C TRP A 246 12.57 -4.24 -10.03
N VAL A 247 12.74 -3.92 -8.76
CA VAL A 247 11.65 -3.80 -7.79
C VAL A 247 10.67 -2.69 -8.16
N LEU A 248 11.18 -1.55 -8.63
CA LEU A 248 10.35 -0.43 -9.10
C LEU A 248 9.55 -0.84 -10.35
N TRP A 249 10.20 -1.46 -11.33
CA TRP A 249 9.55 -1.98 -12.54
C TRP A 249 8.46 -3.00 -12.19
N GLU A 250 8.75 -3.98 -11.34
CA GLU A 250 7.76 -4.98 -10.92
C GLU A 250 6.55 -4.32 -10.24
N SER A 251 6.80 -3.28 -9.44
CA SER A 251 5.72 -2.55 -8.76
C SER A 251 4.82 -1.79 -9.71
N HIS A 252 5.36 -1.24 -10.80
CA HIS A 252 4.55 -0.66 -11.86
C HIS A 252 3.77 -1.74 -12.61
N GLU A 253 4.46 -2.79 -13.05
CA GLU A 253 3.90 -3.82 -13.93
C GLU A 253 2.77 -4.61 -13.26
N ILE A 254 2.98 -5.06 -12.02
CA ILE A 254 1.97 -5.83 -11.28
C ILE A 254 0.74 -4.96 -10.99
N ASN A 255 0.92 -3.72 -10.52
CA ASN A 255 -0.22 -2.85 -10.27
C ASN A 255 -1.00 -2.58 -11.56
N PHE A 256 -0.34 -2.23 -12.66
CA PHE A 256 -0.99 -2.00 -13.95
C PHE A 256 -1.80 -3.21 -14.41
N ARG A 257 -1.20 -4.41 -14.41
CA ARG A 257 -1.89 -5.64 -14.84
C ARG A 257 -3.09 -5.97 -13.94
N CYS A 258 -2.93 -5.88 -12.62
CA CYS A 258 -4.01 -6.15 -11.69
C CYS A 258 -5.14 -5.13 -11.80
N GLU A 259 -4.82 -3.85 -11.95
CA GLU A 259 -5.81 -2.78 -12.17
C GLU A 259 -6.58 -2.99 -13.47
N MET A 260 -5.90 -3.34 -14.57
CA MET A 260 -6.54 -3.67 -15.84
C MET A 260 -7.43 -4.90 -15.74
N MET A 261 -6.98 -5.97 -15.07
CA MET A 261 -7.79 -7.19 -14.84
C MET A 261 -9.00 -6.93 -13.95
N ALA A 262 -8.85 -6.10 -12.92
CA ALA A 262 -9.94 -5.74 -12.03
C ALA A 262 -10.96 -4.83 -12.74
N LEU A 263 -10.49 -3.91 -13.59
CA LEU A 263 -11.35 -3.10 -14.45
C LEU A 263 -12.10 -3.96 -15.48
N ASP A 264 -11.41 -4.88 -16.14
CA ASP A 264 -12.02 -5.84 -17.07
C ASP A 264 -13.09 -6.65 -16.36
N THR A 265 -12.76 -7.25 -15.21
CA THR A 265 -13.71 -7.96 -14.35
C THR A 265 -14.92 -7.09 -14.02
N TYR A 266 -14.72 -5.83 -13.62
CA TYR A 266 -15.80 -4.91 -13.28
C TYR A 266 -16.71 -4.57 -14.47
N LEU A 267 -16.15 -4.44 -15.68
CA LEU A 267 -16.91 -4.10 -16.89
C LEU A 267 -17.61 -5.33 -17.51
N VAL A 268 -16.98 -6.51 -17.40
CA VAL A 268 -17.38 -7.78 -18.02
C VAL A 268 -18.30 -8.60 -17.13
N GLN A 269 -18.14 -8.58 -15.79
CA GLN A 269 -19.04 -9.28 -14.86
C GLN A 269 -20.42 -8.61 -14.81
N ARG A 270 -21.21 -8.83 -15.85
CA ARG A 270 -22.65 -8.57 -15.86
C ARG A 270 -23.38 -9.84 -15.44
N LYS A 271 -24.51 -9.69 -14.75
CA LYS A 271 -25.31 -10.80 -14.20
C LYS A 271 -25.76 -11.84 -15.25
N ASP A 272 -25.77 -11.45 -16.51
CA ASP A 272 -26.18 -12.22 -17.69
C ASP A 272 -25.03 -12.95 -18.40
N TRP A 273 -23.77 -12.65 -18.08
CA TRP A 273 -22.61 -13.37 -18.61
C TRP A 273 -22.20 -14.50 -17.66
N GLN A 274 -22.60 -15.72 -18.05
CA GLN A 274 -22.42 -16.95 -17.25
C GLN A 274 -20.96 -17.41 -17.15
N GLU A 275 -20.10 -17.05 -18.11
CA GLU A 275 -18.72 -17.51 -18.13
C GLU A 275 -17.77 -16.40 -18.60
N ILE A 276 -16.83 -16.04 -17.74
CA ILE A 276 -15.61 -15.34 -18.14
C ILE A 276 -14.55 -16.44 -18.30
N HIS A 277 -14.29 -16.83 -19.55
CA HIS A 277 -13.18 -17.74 -19.85
C HIS A 277 -11.86 -17.07 -19.46
N ARG A 278 -11.10 -17.73 -18.58
CA ARG A 278 -9.68 -17.50 -18.37
C ARG A 278 -8.90 -18.63 -19.02
#